data_AF-A0A336K3R4-F1
#
_entry.id   AF-A0A336K3R4-F1
#
_cell.length_a   1.000
_cell.length_b   1.000
_cell.length_c   1.000
_cell.angle_alpha   90.00
_cell.angle_beta   90.00
_cell.angle_gamma   90.00
#
_symmetry.space_group_name_H-M   'P 1'
#
loop_
_entity.id
_entity.type
_entity.pdbx_description
1 polymer ?
#
loop_
_entity_poly.entity_id
_entity_poly.type
_entity_poly.pdbx_seq_one_letter_code
_entity_poly.pdbx_strand_id
1 'polypeptide(L)'
;MKLIISWILWTLLLIIGPCHAIVYKSVFNLTEYYMMPAQYKMDDYTKCMIESDDAMWCATYTIIKPNRSNHIWNIIERYSNDSKRHFRHDLLQTGVCLKWCLDRLKNYDNETLKSLYVEPFEFGTQYHVDFTLYYNATQYKEKYDYYVSICKNLELMEEYGLQAHAGITYCYTDLEDKSPDVYDWAFLVVIVIIIGILAAATLFDISLNKSCTKTHFEESVDKYSNEIKFLLV
;
A
#
# COMPACT_ATOMS: atom_id res chain seq x y z
N MET A 1 34.21 41.47 -39.26
CA MET A 1 32.95 41.41 -38.48
C MET A 1 32.02 40.28 -38.91
N LYS A 2 31.70 40.11 -40.21
CA LYS A 2 30.82 39.03 -40.71
C LYS A 2 31.33 37.61 -40.40
N LEU A 3 32.65 37.38 -40.45
CA LEU A 3 33.25 36.08 -40.14
C LEU A 3 33.13 35.71 -38.66
N ILE A 4 33.27 36.68 -37.74
CA ILE A 4 33.20 36.43 -36.29
C ILE A 4 31.74 36.10 -35.89
N ILE A 5 30.77 36.79 -36.48
CA ILE A 5 29.33 36.51 -36.27
C ILE A 5 28.99 35.11 -36.79
N SER A 6 29.55 34.71 -37.94
CA SER A 6 29.38 33.36 -38.48
C SER A 6 29.97 32.29 -37.54
N TRP A 7 31.16 32.51 -36.99
CA TRP A 7 31.78 31.58 -36.04
C TRP A 7 30.97 31.48 -34.73
N ILE A 8 30.44 32.58 -34.22
CA ILE A 8 29.59 32.60 -33.01
C ILE A 8 28.25 31.90 -33.26
N LEU A 9 27.63 32.07 -34.44
CA LEU A 9 26.39 31.37 -34.78
C LEU A 9 26.61 29.85 -34.92
N TRP A 10 27.72 29.43 -35.51
CA TRP A 10 28.06 28.01 -35.64
C TRP A 10 28.44 27.37 -34.30
N THR A 11 29.11 28.08 -33.41
CA THR A 11 29.38 27.58 -32.04
C THR A 11 28.12 27.54 -31.18
N LEU A 12 27.22 28.52 -31.29
CA LEU A 12 25.90 28.45 -30.63
C LEU A 12 25.04 27.28 -31.14
N LEU A 13 25.04 27.00 -32.46
CA LEU A 13 24.34 25.83 -33.00
C LEU A 13 24.94 24.50 -32.54
N LEU A 14 26.26 24.42 -32.34
CA LEU A 14 26.94 23.22 -31.83
C LEU A 14 26.71 23.00 -30.32
N ILE A 15 26.52 24.06 -29.54
CA ILE A 15 26.24 23.98 -28.09
C ILE A 15 24.74 23.70 -27.84
N ILE A 16 23.85 24.12 -28.73
CA ILE A 16 22.40 23.83 -28.67
C ILE A 16 22.07 22.48 -29.35
N GLY A 17 22.94 21.98 -30.23
CA GLY A 17 22.77 20.78 -31.06
C GLY A 17 22.63 19.43 -30.32
N PRO A 18 23.27 19.17 -29.16
CA PRO A 18 23.03 17.95 -28.40
C PRO A 18 21.92 18.12 -27.36
N CYS A 19 21.03 19.09 -27.50
CA CYS A 19 19.68 19.02 -26.92
C CYS A 19 18.70 18.36 -27.92
N HIS A 20 19.18 17.45 -28.78
CA HIS A 20 18.34 16.30 -29.07
C HIS A 20 18.28 15.52 -27.79
N ALA A 21 17.25 15.83 -26.98
CA ALA A 21 16.73 14.88 -26.04
C ALA A 21 16.66 13.54 -26.78
N ILE A 22 17.57 12.62 -26.45
CA ILE A 22 17.34 11.21 -26.71
C ILE A 22 16.19 10.90 -25.75
N VAL A 23 14.98 11.27 -26.17
CA VAL A 23 13.76 10.73 -25.62
C VAL A 23 13.84 9.28 -26.00
N TYR A 24 14.42 8.48 -25.10
CA TYR A 24 14.29 7.03 -25.12
C TYR A 24 12.80 6.76 -25.04
N LYS A 25 12.17 6.70 -26.20
CA LYS A 25 10.80 6.27 -26.39
C LYS A 25 10.84 4.77 -26.13
N SER A 26 10.87 4.38 -24.85
CA SER A 26 10.43 3.05 -24.45
C SER A 26 8.97 3.01 -24.85
N VAL A 27 8.69 2.49 -26.05
CA VAL A 27 7.32 2.29 -26.49
C VAL A 27 6.75 1.25 -25.54
N PHE A 28 5.94 1.72 -24.60
CA PHE A 28 5.20 0.86 -23.68
C PHE A 28 4.25 0.00 -24.52
N ASN A 29 4.53 -1.30 -24.57
CA ASN A 29 3.70 -2.23 -25.33
C ASN A 29 2.54 -2.68 -24.45
N LEU A 30 1.42 -1.98 -24.58
CA LEU A 30 0.21 -2.22 -23.79
C LEU A 30 -0.30 -3.67 -23.93
N THR A 31 -0.17 -4.28 -25.11
CA THR A 31 -0.62 -5.66 -25.34
C THR A 31 0.21 -6.66 -24.55
N GLU A 32 1.54 -6.52 -24.54
CA GLU A 32 2.42 -7.37 -23.71
C GLU A 32 2.18 -7.12 -22.22
N TYR A 33 1.93 -5.87 -21.84
CA TYR A 33 1.70 -5.51 -20.45
C TYR A 33 0.51 -6.27 -19.85
N TYR A 34 -0.59 -6.37 -20.60
CA TYR A 34 -1.80 -7.09 -20.18
C TYR A 34 -1.68 -8.62 -20.25
N MET A 35 -0.56 -9.17 -20.74
CA MET A 35 -0.30 -10.62 -20.66
C MET A 35 0.27 -11.03 -19.31
N MET A 36 0.81 -10.10 -18.52
CA MET A 36 1.32 -10.38 -17.18
C MET A 36 0.18 -10.53 -16.18
N PRO A 37 0.36 -11.32 -15.11
CA PRO A 37 -0.56 -11.32 -13.99
C PRO A 37 -0.76 -9.90 -13.45
N ALA A 38 -2.01 -9.59 -13.09
CA ALA A 38 -2.32 -8.34 -12.43
C ALA A 38 -1.53 -8.23 -11.13
N GLN A 39 -0.81 -7.11 -10.96
CA GLN A 39 -0.03 -6.86 -9.74
C GLN A 39 -0.93 -6.79 -8.50
N TYR A 40 -2.17 -6.33 -8.68
CA TYR A 40 -3.20 -6.24 -7.64
C TYR A 40 -4.45 -7.00 -8.10
N LYS A 41 -4.74 -8.13 -7.45
CA LYS A 41 -5.95 -8.94 -7.70
C LYS A 41 -6.50 -9.44 -6.38
N MET A 42 -7.65 -8.94 -5.99
CA MET A 42 -8.31 -9.27 -4.72
C MET A 42 -9.56 -10.06 -5.01
N ASP A 43 -9.75 -11.17 -4.31
CA ASP A 43 -11.07 -11.79 -4.18
C ASP A 43 -12.06 -10.78 -3.60
N ASP A 44 -13.32 -10.85 -4.03
CA ASP A 44 -14.38 -9.95 -3.57
C ASP A 44 -14.57 -10.12 -2.05
N TYR A 45 -14.07 -9.13 -1.31
CA TYR A 45 -14.09 -9.10 0.14
C TYR A 45 -15.52 -9.18 0.67
N THR A 46 -16.40 -8.30 0.21
CA THR A 46 -17.77 -8.21 0.71
C THR A 46 -18.53 -9.51 0.47
N LYS A 47 -18.38 -10.09 -0.72
CA LYS A 47 -18.97 -11.38 -1.03
C LYS A 47 -18.40 -12.49 -0.14
N CYS A 48 -17.08 -12.53 0.07
CA CYS A 48 -16.44 -13.50 0.95
C CYS A 48 -16.99 -13.45 2.38
N MET A 49 -17.12 -12.23 2.94
CA MET A 49 -17.58 -12.04 4.32
C MET A 49 -19.05 -12.47 4.53
N ILE A 50 -19.92 -12.24 3.54
CA ILE A 50 -21.36 -12.54 3.67
C ILE A 50 -21.70 -14.03 3.45
N GLU A 51 -20.84 -14.78 2.76
CA GLU A 51 -21.10 -16.18 2.37
C GLU A 51 -20.86 -17.22 3.48
N SER A 52 -20.33 -16.83 4.64
CA SER A 52 -20.05 -17.75 5.76
C SER A 52 -20.02 -17.03 7.09
N ASP A 53 -20.59 -17.62 8.13
CA ASP A 53 -20.52 -17.08 9.49
C ASP A 53 -19.09 -17.12 10.07
N ASP A 54 -18.21 -17.95 9.50
CA ASP A 54 -16.78 -18.08 9.81
C ASP A 54 -15.89 -17.52 8.68
N ALA A 55 -16.40 -16.54 7.92
CA ALA A 55 -15.70 -15.99 6.78
C ALA A 55 -14.32 -15.41 7.18
N MET A 56 -13.35 -15.66 6.31
CA MET A 56 -12.00 -15.16 6.45
C MET A 56 -11.46 -14.75 5.10
N TRP A 57 -11.03 -13.50 5.02
CA TRP A 57 -10.39 -12.92 3.86
C TRP A 57 -8.97 -12.52 4.25
N CYS A 58 -7.98 -12.90 3.43
CA CYS A 58 -6.58 -12.64 3.72
C CYS A 58 -5.93 -11.81 2.62
N ALA A 59 -5.20 -10.77 3.00
CA ALA A 59 -4.24 -10.11 2.13
C ALA A 59 -2.96 -10.94 2.07
N THR A 60 -2.43 -11.13 0.87
CA THR A 60 -1.32 -12.03 0.59
C THR A 60 -0.32 -11.38 -0.35
N TYR A 61 0.93 -11.80 -0.26
CA TYR A 61 1.93 -11.52 -1.26
C TYR A 61 2.21 -12.81 -2.04
N THR A 62 2.48 -12.69 -3.34
CA THR A 62 2.85 -13.80 -4.20
C THR A 62 4.11 -13.43 -4.98
N ILE A 63 5.14 -14.25 -4.86
CA ILE A 63 6.44 -14.06 -5.49
C ILE A 63 6.56 -15.10 -6.61
N ILE A 64 6.64 -14.61 -7.85
CA ILE A 64 6.73 -15.47 -9.03
C ILE A 64 8.15 -16.04 -9.14
N LYS A 65 8.24 -17.36 -9.26
CA LYS A 65 9.50 -18.09 -9.43
C LYS A 65 10.06 -17.85 -10.84
N PRO A 66 11.35 -17.48 -10.96
CA PRO A 66 11.97 -17.25 -12.26
C PRO A 66 11.91 -18.46 -13.21
N ASN A 67 11.51 -18.24 -14.45
CA ASN A 67 11.43 -19.28 -15.48
C ASN A 67 11.66 -18.73 -16.90
N ARG A 68 12.92 -18.71 -17.37
CA ARG A 68 13.28 -18.17 -18.70
C ARG A 68 12.67 -18.91 -19.89
N SER A 69 12.23 -20.16 -19.69
CA SER A 69 11.53 -20.93 -20.72
C SER A 69 10.08 -20.48 -20.91
N ASN A 70 9.49 -19.78 -19.92
CA ASN A 70 8.14 -19.24 -20.02
C ASN A 70 8.18 -17.83 -20.65
N HIS A 71 7.39 -17.63 -21.72
CA HIS A 71 7.33 -16.34 -22.41
C HIS A 71 6.82 -15.20 -21.51
N ILE A 72 5.82 -15.45 -20.68
CA ILE A 72 5.24 -14.47 -19.75
C ILE A 72 6.27 -14.05 -18.72
N TRP A 73 7.06 -14.99 -18.19
CA TRP A 73 8.16 -14.66 -17.28
C TRP A 73 9.16 -13.67 -17.90
N ASN A 74 9.52 -13.86 -19.17
CA ASN A 74 10.46 -12.96 -19.83
C ASN A 74 9.91 -11.52 -19.97
N ILE A 75 8.59 -11.38 -20.10
CA ILE A 75 7.92 -10.07 -20.05
C ILE A 75 8.01 -9.52 -18.61
N ILE A 76 7.62 -10.31 -17.61
CA ILE A 76 7.68 -9.94 -16.19
C ILE A 76 9.09 -9.48 -15.79
N GLU A 77 10.13 -10.23 -16.13
CA GLU A 77 11.53 -9.93 -15.82
C GLU A 77 11.95 -8.59 -16.44
N ARG A 78 11.58 -8.35 -17.70
CA ARG A 78 11.90 -7.09 -18.41
C ARG A 78 11.24 -5.87 -17.77
N TYR A 79 9.95 -5.96 -17.43
CA TYR A 79 9.24 -4.85 -16.79
C TYR A 79 9.70 -4.64 -15.34
N SER A 80 9.91 -5.72 -14.58
CA SER A 80 10.32 -5.64 -13.18
C SER A 80 11.74 -5.09 -13.00
N ASN A 81 12.63 -5.27 -13.98
CA ASN A 81 13.98 -4.72 -13.96
C ASN A 81 14.05 -3.20 -14.20
N ASP A 82 13.02 -2.59 -14.82
CA ASP A 82 12.95 -1.14 -15.00
C ASP A 82 12.19 -0.48 -13.84
N SER A 83 12.79 -0.55 -12.64
CA SER A 83 12.21 -0.03 -11.39
C SER A 83 11.99 1.49 -11.36
N LYS A 84 12.50 2.23 -12.36
CA LYS A 84 12.29 3.69 -12.47
C LYS A 84 11.00 4.04 -13.20
N ARG A 85 10.49 3.16 -14.05
CA ARG A 85 9.31 3.41 -14.90
C ARG A 85 8.17 2.46 -14.61
N HIS A 86 8.47 1.28 -14.09
CA HIS A 86 7.50 0.23 -13.87
C HIS A 86 7.58 -0.29 -12.44
N PHE A 87 6.43 -0.71 -11.94
CA PHE A 87 6.38 -1.50 -10.74
C PHE A 87 6.95 -2.89 -10.99
N ARG A 88 7.28 -3.56 -9.90
CA ARG A 88 7.70 -4.96 -9.93
C ARG A 88 6.51 -5.86 -10.20
N HIS A 89 6.57 -6.60 -11.29
CA HIS A 89 5.55 -7.57 -11.71
C HIS A 89 5.88 -9.01 -11.31
N ASP A 90 7.05 -9.23 -10.72
CA ASP A 90 7.49 -10.48 -10.11
C ASP A 90 7.00 -10.63 -8.65
N LEU A 91 6.47 -9.56 -8.07
CA LEU A 91 5.82 -9.50 -6.76
C LEU A 91 4.38 -9.02 -6.92
N LEU A 92 3.42 -9.90 -6.64
CA LEU A 92 1.99 -9.60 -6.69
C LEU A 92 1.45 -9.41 -5.27
N GLN A 93 0.52 -8.47 -5.11
CA GLN A 93 -0.25 -8.30 -3.89
C GLN A 93 -1.70 -8.72 -4.18
N THR A 94 -2.15 -9.78 -3.52
CA THR A 94 -3.43 -10.41 -3.80
C THR A 94 -4.30 -10.55 -2.57
N GLY A 95 -5.58 -10.83 -2.78
CA GLY A 95 -6.57 -11.05 -1.73
C GLY A 95 -7.20 -12.40 -1.94
N VAL A 96 -7.33 -13.17 -0.87
CA VAL A 96 -7.82 -14.55 -0.92
C VAL A 96 -8.98 -14.70 0.05
N CYS A 97 -10.13 -15.12 -0.48
CA CYS A 97 -11.19 -15.67 0.34
C CYS A 97 -10.83 -17.10 0.72
N LEU A 98 -10.56 -17.33 2.01
CA LEU A 98 -10.01 -18.62 2.46
C LEU A 98 -10.96 -19.78 2.17
N LYS A 99 -12.28 -19.57 2.30
CA LYS A 99 -13.29 -20.58 2.00
C LYS A 99 -13.23 -21.04 0.54
N TRP A 100 -13.26 -20.11 -0.41
CA TRP A 100 -13.20 -20.42 -1.84
C TRP A 100 -11.91 -21.14 -2.20
N CYS A 101 -10.81 -20.71 -1.60
CA CYS A 101 -9.52 -21.33 -1.78
C CYS A 101 -9.51 -22.79 -1.31
N LEU A 102 -9.96 -23.04 -0.07
CA LEU A 102 -10.05 -24.40 0.47
C LEU A 102 -11.02 -25.28 -0.33
N ASP A 103 -12.17 -24.73 -0.74
CA ASP A 103 -13.16 -25.46 -1.55
C ASP A 103 -12.61 -25.86 -2.92
N ARG A 104 -11.81 -24.99 -3.56
CA ARG A 104 -11.13 -25.33 -4.82
C ARG A 104 -10.12 -26.46 -4.63
N LEU A 105 -9.34 -26.41 -3.55
CA LEU A 105 -8.30 -27.41 -3.25
C LEU A 105 -8.86 -28.80 -2.96
N LYS A 106 -10.11 -28.91 -2.47
CA LYS A 106 -10.79 -30.21 -2.23
C LYS A 106 -10.90 -31.08 -3.49
N ASN A 107 -10.81 -30.49 -4.68
CA ASN A 107 -10.91 -31.22 -5.95
C ASN A 107 -9.62 -31.94 -6.36
N TYR A 108 -8.52 -31.74 -5.64
CA TYR A 108 -7.20 -32.30 -5.97
C TYR A 108 -6.78 -33.32 -4.91
N ASP A 109 -6.04 -34.33 -5.35
CA ASP A 109 -5.47 -35.34 -4.47
C ASP A 109 -4.24 -34.81 -3.71
N ASN A 110 -3.85 -35.51 -2.65
CA ASN A 110 -2.75 -35.10 -1.78
C ASN A 110 -1.38 -35.04 -2.48
N GLU A 111 -1.13 -35.84 -3.52
CA GLU A 111 0.14 -35.81 -4.26
C GLU A 111 0.22 -34.54 -5.11
N THR A 112 -0.88 -34.21 -5.80
CA THR A 112 -1.01 -32.96 -6.55
C THR A 112 -0.88 -31.75 -5.62
N LEU A 113 -1.56 -31.73 -4.47
CA LEU A 113 -1.46 -30.63 -3.49
C LEU A 113 -0.03 -30.43 -2.98
N LYS A 114 0.72 -31.51 -2.75
CA LYS A 114 2.14 -31.42 -2.37
C LYS A 114 3.00 -30.84 -3.51
N SER A 115 2.73 -31.22 -4.76
CA SER A 115 3.48 -30.70 -5.92
C SER A 115 3.24 -29.21 -6.17
N LEU A 116 2.11 -28.67 -5.71
CA LEU A 116 1.79 -27.24 -5.78
C LEU A 116 2.52 -26.40 -4.74
N TYR A 117 3.16 -27.00 -3.75
CA TYR A 117 3.89 -26.23 -2.75
C TYR A 117 5.27 -25.81 -3.27
N VAL A 118 5.51 -24.50 -3.30
CA VAL A 118 6.81 -23.92 -3.66
C VAL A 118 7.44 -23.37 -2.38
N GLU A 119 8.58 -23.94 -2.02
CA GLU A 119 9.35 -23.46 -0.87
C GLU A 119 9.79 -21.99 -1.07
N PRO A 120 9.88 -21.21 0.02
CA PRO A 120 10.47 -19.88 -0.04
C PRO A 120 11.86 -19.91 -0.68
N PHE A 121 12.12 -18.96 -1.58
CA PHE A 121 13.41 -18.84 -2.28
C PHE A 121 13.94 -17.41 -2.18
N GLU A 122 15.24 -17.25 -2.42
CA GLU A 122 15.88 -15.92 -2.40
C GLU A 122 15.28 -15.01 -3.47
N PHE A 123 14.84 -13.82 -3.07
CA PHE A 123 14.14 -12.88 -3.93
C PHE A 123 14.50 -11.43 -3.62
N GLY A 124 15.51 -10.92 -4.32
CA GLY A 124 16.01 -9.55 -4.17
C GLY A 124 16.41 -9.21 -2.74
N THR A 125 16.30 -7.93 -2.36
CA THR A 125 16.22 -7.54 -0.94
C THR A 125 14.89 -8.07 -0.43
N GLN A 126 14.92 -9.26 0.16
CA GLN A 126 13.77 -10.05 0.59
C GLN A 126 12.63 -9.15 1.11
N TYR A 127 11.47 -9.24 0.48
CA TYR A 127 10.27 -8.50 0.90
C TYR A 127 9.81 -9.09 2.24
N HIS A 128 10.30 -8.51 3.33
CA HIS A 128 9.91 -8.89 4.68
C HIS A 128 8.68 -8.10 5.07
N VAL A 129 7.51 -8.76 5.01
CA VAL A 129 6.34 -8.27 5.70
C VAL A 129 6.53 -8.53 7.19
N ASP A 130 6.61 -7.46 7.98
CA ASP A 130 6.51 -7.59 9.43
C ASP A 130 5.05 -7.89 9.81
N PHE A 131 4.75 -9.19 9.90
CA PHE A 131 3.42 -9.68 10.25
C PHE A 131 3.05 -9.38 11.71
N THR A 132 4.02 -9.05 12.57
CA THR A 132 3.75 -8.76 13.99
C THR A 132 3.00 -7.44 14.18
N LEU A 133 2.98 -6.59 13.15
CA LEU A 133 2.20 -5.35 13.13
C LEU A 133 0.69 -5.59 13.00
N TYR A 134 0.27 -6.79 12.60
CA TYR A 134 -1.13 -7.10 12.33
C TYR A 134 -1.70 -8.02 13.40
N TYR A 135 -2.91 -7.67 13.86
CA TYR A 135 -3.64 -8.44 14.86
C TYR A 135 -3.82 -9.90 14.43
N ASN A 136 -3.53 -10.84 15.33
CA ASN A 136 -3.63 -12.29 15.13
C ASN A 136 -2.94 -12.88 13.88
N ALA A 137 -2.11 -12.11 13.16
CA ALA A 137 -1.53 -12.55 11.90
C ALA A 137 -0.63 -13.79 12.07
N THR A 138 0.08 -13.91 13.19
CA THR A 138 0.90 -15.10 13.50
C THR A 138 0.05 -16.38 13.52
N GLN A 139 -1.10 -16.35 14.21
CA GLN A 139 -1.97 -17.52 14.33
C GLN A 139 -2.55 -17.93 12.97
N TYR A 140 -3.00 -16.96 12.18
CA TYR A 140 -3.52 -17.24 10.84
C TYR A 140 -2.44 -17.75 9.89
N LYS A 141 -1.22 -17.21 9.99
CA LYS A 141 -0.08 -17.67 9.21
C LYS A 141 0.24 -19.13 9.52
N GLU A 142 0.39 -19.49 10.79
CA GLU A 142 0.68 -20.88 11.19
C GLU A 142 -0.38 -21.87 10.68
N LYS A 143 -1.65 -21.45 10.65
CA LYS A 143 -2.76 -22.33 10.28
C LYS A 143 -3.03 -22.39 8.76
N TYR A 144 -2.90 -21.28 8.05
CA TYR A 144 -3.45 -21.13 6.70
C TYR A 144 -2.43 -20.75 5.61
N ASP A 145 -1.20 -20.37 5.96
CA ASP A 145 -0.19 -19.91 4.99
C ASP A 145 0.12 -20.97 3.93
N TYR A 146 0.21 -22.25 4.32
CA TYR A 146 0.37 -23.38 3.41
C TYR A 146 -0.73 -23.45 2.34
N TYR A 147 -2.00 -23.38 2.77
CA TYR A 147 -3.15 -23.48 1.86
C TYR A 147 -3.23 -22.29 0.91
N VAL A 148 -2.98 -21.08 1.43
CA VAL A 148 -2.89 -19.87 0.60
C VAL A 148 -1.77 -20.02 -0.43
N SER A 149 -0.60 -20.54 -0.04
CA SER A 149 0.55 -20.71 -0.92
C SER A 149 0.23 -21.60 -2.13
N ILE A 150 -0.29 -22.81 -1.87
CA ILE A 150 -0.59 -23.77 -2.94
C ILE A 150 -1.75 -23.31 -3.83
N CYS A 151 -2.71 -22.58 -3.28
CA CYS A 151 -3.87 -22.07 -3.97
C CYS A 151 -3.52 -20.94 -4.95
N LYS A 152 -2.66 -20.01 -4.52
CA LYS A 152 -2.12 -18.96 -5.41
C LYS A 152 -1.19 -19.55 -6.46
N ASN A 153 -0.37 -20.53 -6.11
CA ASN A 153 0.48 -21.21 -7.08
C ASN A 153 -0.35 -21.96 -8.13
N LEU A 154 -1.42 -22.66 -7.72
CA LEU A 154 -2.35 -23.33 -8.64
C LEU A 154 -2.96 -22.34 -9.64
N GLU A 155 -3.44 -21.19 -9.18
CA GLU A 155 -4.03 -20.16 -10.04
C GLU A 155 -3.02 -19.66 -11.08
N LEU A 156 -1.80 -19.32 -10.68
CA LEU A 156 -0.76 -18.85 -11.60
C LEU A 156 -0.29 -19.94 -12.57
N MET A 157 -0.26 -21.19 -12.12
CA MET A 157 0.12 -22.31 -12.95
C MET A 157 -0.93 -22.58 -14.03
N GLU A 158 -2.22 -22.54 -13.68
CA GLU A 158 -3.32 -22.76 -14.64
C GLU A 158 -3.46 -21.61 -15.64
N GLU A 159 -3.33 -20.35 -15.18
CA GLU A 159 -3.58 -19.17 -16.01
C GLU A 159 -2.35 -18.75 -16.84
N TYR A 160 -1.13 -18.93 -16.31
CA TYR A 160 0.10 -18.41 -16.93
C TYR A 160 1.21 -19.47 -17.12
N GLY A 161 1.05 -20.69 -16.60
CA GLY A 161 2.12 -21.69 -16.59
C GLY A 161 3.32 -21.26 -15.74
N LEU A 162 3.09 -20.44 -14.71
CA LEU A 162 4.11 -19.92 -13.81
C LEU A 162 4.01 -20.60 -12.45
N GLN A 163 5.15 -20.77 -11.79
CA GLN A 163 5.20 -21.20 -10.39
C GLN A 163 5.43 -19.98 -9.50
N ALA A 164 4.89 -19.99 -8.29
CA ALA A 164 5.06 -18.92 -7.33
C ALA A 164 5.00 -19.42 -5.89
N HIS A 165 5.69 -18.71 -5.00
CA HIS A 165 5.53 -18.85 -3.56
C HIS A 165 4.63 -17.71 -3.07
N ALA A 166 3.58 -18.02 -2.31
CA ALA A 166 2.75 -16.99 -1.68
C ALA A 166 2.71 -17.14 -0.16
N GLY A 167 2.41 -16.04 0.51
CA GLY A 167 2.25 -16.00 1.97
C GLY A 167 1.25 -14.94 2.43
N ILE A 168 0.72 -15.15 3.62
CA ILE A 168 -0.23 -14.25 4.28
C ILE A 168 0.51 -13.03 4.83
N THR A 169 -0.08 -11.85 4.61
CA THR A 169 0.30 -10.58 5.25
C THR A 169 -0.56 -10.36 6.48
N TYR A 170 -1.88 -10.35 6.31
CA TYR A 170 -2.86 -10.28 7.39
C TYR A 170 -4.18 -10.89 6.92
N CYS A 171 -5.08 -11.20 7.87
CA CYS A 171 -6.43 -11.66 7.57
C CYS A 171 -7.45 -10.82 8.34
N TYR A 172 -8.67 -10.81 7.82
CA TYR A 172 -9.86 -10.29 8.48
C TYR A 172 -10.87 -11.42 8.60
N THR A 173 -11.55 -11.48 9.74
CA THR A 173 -12.67 -12.39 9.96
C THR A 173 -13.82 -11.67 10.66
N ASP A 174 -15.05 -12.14 10.45
CA ASP A 174 -16.23 -11.61 11.14
C ASP A 174 -16.35 -12.08 12.59
N LEU A 175 -15.53 -13.06 12.98
CA LEU A 175 -15.44 -13.56 14.35
C LEU A 175 -14.55 -12.70 15.26
N GLU A 176 -13.81 -11.74 14.68
CA GLU A 176 -12.93 -10.87 15.45
C GLU A 176 -13.72 -9.82 16.23
N ASP A 177 -13.40 -9.68 17.52
CA ASP A 177 -13.96 -8.64 18.36
C ASP A 177 -13.40 -7.27 17.93
N LYS A 178 -14.27 -6.46 17.33
CA LYS A 178 -13.96 -5.06 16.93
C LYS A 178 -14.31 -4.08 18.06
N SER A 179 -14.28 -4.53 19.30
CA SER A 179 -14.52 -3.66 20.45
C SER A 179 -13.45 -2.56 20.53
N PRO A 180 -13.81 -1.34 20.95
CA PRO A 180 -12.86 -0.23 21.03
C PRO A 180 -11.73 -0.56 22.00
N ASP A 181 -10.49 -0.39 21.54
CA ASP A 181 -9.31 -0.61 22.35
C ASP A 181 -8.91 0.65 23.15
N VAL A 182 -7.83 0.55 23.93
CA VAL A 182 -7.33 1.67 24.75
C VAL A 182 -6.95 2.88 23.89
N TYR A 183 -6.43 2.66 22.69
CA TYR A 183 -6.03 3.73 21.77
C TYR A 183 -7.25 4.41 21.16
N ASP A 184 -8.31 3.66 20.84
CA ASP A 184 -9.58 4.22 20.39
C ASP A 184 -10.18 5.17 21.44
N TRP A 185 -10.20 4.73 22.71
CA TRP A 185 -10.66 5.57 23.82
C TRP A 185 -9.76 6.77 24.07
N ALA A 186 -8.44 6.59 24.04
CA ALA A 186 -7.49 7.68 24.21
C ALA A 186 -7.65 8.75 23.11
N PHE A 187 -7.83 8.31 21.87
CA PHE A 187 -8.09 9.19 20.74
C PHE A 187 -9.38 9.99 20.90
N LEU A 188 -10.46 9.35 21.35
CA LEU A 188 -11.74 10.01 21.63
C LEU A 188 -11.58 11.08 22.72
N VAL A 189 -10.86 10.79 23.80
CA VAL A 189 -10.55 11.75 24.87
C VAL A 189 -9.80 12.97 24.33
N VAL A 190 -8.77 12.75 23.49
CA VAL A 190 -8.01 13.84 22.87
C VAL A 190 -8.91 14.73 22.00
N ILE A 191 -9.81 14.13 21.20
CA ILE A 191 -10.78 14.89 20.39
C ILE A 191 -11.67 15.75 21.29
N VAL A 192 -12.20 15.19 22.38
CA VAL A 192 -13.07 15.93 23.30
C VAL A 192 -12.34 17.11 23.94
N ILE A 193 -11.06 16.94 24.29
CA ILE A 193 -10.22 18.03 24.83
C ILE A 193 -10.04 19.14 23.79
N ILE A 194 -9.73 18.79 22.53
CA ILE A 194 -9.57 19.77 21.45
C ILE A 194 -10.87 20.55 21.24
N ILE A 195 -12.01 19.86 21.13
CA ILE A 195 -13.32 20.50 20.98
C ILE A 195 -13.62 21.39 22.18
N GLY A 196 -13.29 20.95 23.40
CA GLY A 196 -13.47 21.73 24.62
C GLY A 196 -12.66 23.03 24.61
N ILE A 197 -11.38 22.96 24.21
CA ILE A 197 -10.50 24.14 24.08
C ILE A 197 -11.06 25.10 23.02
N LEU A 198 -11.46 24.59 21.85
CA LEU A 198 -12.01 25.42 20.78
C LEU A 198 -13.32 26.10 21.19
N ALA A 199 -14.20 25.38 21.89
CA ALA A 199 -15.44 25.92 22.42
C ALA A 199 -15.16 26.99 23.49
N ALA A 200 -14.24 26.73 24.43
CA ALA A 200 -13.86 27.68 25.46
C ALA A 200 -13.25 28.96 24.88
N ALA A 201 -12.35 28.84 23.90
CA ALA A 201 -11.76 29.97 23.18
C ALA A 201 -12.85 30.77 22.45
N THR A 202 -13.78 30.09 21.76
CA THR A 202 -14.88 30.76 21.07
C THR A 202 -15.81 31.51 22.04
N LEU A 203 -16.13 30.89 23.18
CA LEU A 203 -16.95 31.54 24.22
C LEU A 203 -16.22 32.73 24.85
N PHE A 204 -14.92 32.62 25.05
CA PHE A 204 -14.07 33.70 25.54
C PHE A 204 -14.05 34.88 24.55
N ASP A 205 -13.85 34.61 23.26
CA ASP A 205 -13.88 35.64 22.20
C ASP A 205 -15.26 36.32 22.11
N ILE A 206 -16.36 35.54 22.19
CA ILE A 206 -17.72 36.11 22.23
C ILE A 206 -17.91 36.99 23.48
N SER A 207 -17.39 36.56 24.63
CA SER A 207 -17.48 37.33 25.89
C SER A 207 -16.77 38.68 25.75
N LEU A 208 -15.58 38.70 25.14
CA LEU A 208 -14.83 39.93 24.89
C LEU A 208 -15.52 40.84 23.85
N ASN A 209 -16.20 40.25 22.86
CA ASN A 209 -16.90 40.99 21.80
C ASN A 209 -18.27 41.56 22.23
N LYS A 210 -18.77 41.27 23.43
CA LYS A 210 -20.02 41.88 23.95
C LYS A 210 -19.88 43.37 24.27
N SER A 211 -18.68 43.84 24.56
CA SER A 211 -18.36 45.26 24.55
C SER A 211 -18.17 45.70 23.09
N CYS A 212 -19.22 46.28 22.48
CA CYS A 212 -19.13 47.00 21.19
C CYS A 212 -18.31 48.30 21.31
N THR A 213 -17.12 48.20 21.88
CA THR A 213 -16.15 49.27 22.07
C THR A 213 -14.81 48.71 21.63
N LYS A 214 -14.21 49.29 20.59
CA LYS A 214 -12.89 48.89 20.05
C LYS A 214 -11.72 49.12 21.03
N THR A 215 -12.01 49.51 22.27
CA THR A 215 -11.03 49.88 23.30
C THR A 215 -10.16 48.70 23.73
N HIS A 216 -10.61 47.44 23.57
CA HIS A 216 -9.78 46.26 23.86
C HIS A 216 -8.56 46.12 22.94
N PHE A 217 -8.61 46.66 21.71
CA PHE A 217 -7.46 46.70 20.80
C PHE A 217 -6.55 47.93 21.00
N GLU A 218 -6.96 48.88 21.85
CA GLU A 218 -6.21 50.11 22.16
C GLU A 218 -5.54 50.07 23.55
N GLU A 219 -5.93 49.16 24.43
CA GLU A 219 -5.33 48.99 25.76
C GLU A 219 -4.03 48.17 25.71
N SER A 220 -2.99 48.65 26.42
CA SER A 220 -1.70 47.95 26.46
C SER A 220 -1.83 46.58 27.12
N VAL A 221 -1.10 45.60 26.58
CA VAL A 221 -1.09 44.18 27.00
C VAL A 221 -0.81 44.01 28.50
N ASP A 222 -0.17 45.01 29.12
CA ASP A 222 0.19 45.05 30.54
C ASP A 222 -1.01 44.94 31.49
N LYS A 223 -2.20 45.37 31.06
CA LYS A 223 -3.40 45.38 31.91
C LYS A 223 -3.86 43.97 32.32
N TYR A 224 -3.70 42.97 31.44
CA TYR A 224 -4.13 41.58 31.69
C TYR A 224 -3.00 40.68 32.22
N SER A 225 -1.75 41.15 32.17
CA SER A 225 -0.57 40.44 32.69
C SER A 225 -0.61 40.20 34.20
N ASN A 226 -1.23 41.12 34.96
CA ASN A 226 -1.31 41.00 36.42
C ASN A 226 -2.39 40.02 36.90
N GLU A 227 -3.46 39.78 36.13
CA GLU A 227 -4.51 38.83 36.52
C GLU A 227 -4.13 37.37 36.22
N ILE A 228 -3.35 37.12 35.15
CA ILE A 228 -2.90 35.77 34.80
C ILE A 228 -1.91 35.22 35.86
N LYS A 229 -1.13 36.08 36.51
CA LYS A 229 -0.24 35.68 37.63
C LYS A 229 -0.98 35.16 38.86
N PHE A 230 -2.26 35.51 39.04
CA PHE A 230 -3.03 35.09 40.21
C PHE A 230 -3.70 33.72 40.01
N LEU A 231 -3.86 33.25 38.77
CA LEU A 231 -4.49 31.95 38.44
C LEU A 231 -3.50 30.78 38.24
N LEU A 232 -2.20 31.04 38.36
CA LEU A 232 -1.12 30.05 38.21
C LEU A 232 -0.38 29.73 39.53
N VAL A 233 -1.00 30.01 40.69
CA VAL A 233 -0.55 29.55 42.02
C VAL A 233 -1.52 28.49 42.54
#